data_AF-A0A535NPT7-F1
#
_entry.id   AF-A0A535NPT7-F1
#
_cell.length_a   1.000
_cell.length_b   1.000
_cell.length_c   1.000
_cell.angle_alpha   90.00
_cell.angle_beta   90.00
_cell.angle_gamma   90.00
#
_symmetry.space_group_name_H-M   'P 1'
#
loop_
_entity.id
_entity.type
_entity.pdbx_description
1 polymer ?
#
loop_
_entity_poly.entity_id
_entity_poly.type
_entity_poly.pdbx_seq_one_letter_code
_entity_poly.pdbx_strand_id
1 'polypeptide(L)'
;MFGRLNARINKVKVEYLPGTVETALRQVRIGRHSAAVLDPPRAGCEPEALAEIIRLGPDRLVYISCEPSTHARDLAALTRGGFRIERAAIVDMFPHTYHIESVVLLKRS
;
A
#
# COMPACT_ATOMS: atom_id res chain seq x y z
N MET A 1 0.15 -19.20 -3.06
CA MET A 1 -0.87 -20.28 -3.00
C MET A 1 -1.68 -20.24 -1.69
N PHE A 2 -1.05 -19.96 -0.54
CA PHE A 2 -1.73 -19.90 0.77
C PHE A 2 -2.88 -18.87 0.88
N GLY A 3 -2.77 -17.70 0.24
CA GLY A 3 -3.86 -16.70 0.26
C GLY A 3 -5.19 -17.27 -0.22
N ARG A 4 -5.20 -18.01 -1.34
CA ARG A 4 -6.41 -18.64 -1.87
C ARG A 4 -7.01 -19.67 -0.92
N LEU A 5 -6.17 -20.38 -0.17
CA LEU A 5 -6.62 -21.32 0.86
C LEU A 5 -7.30 -20.57 2.01
N ASN A 6 -6.67 -19.51 2.52
CA ASN A 6 -7.24 -18.68 3.59
C ASN A 6 -8.57 -18.08 3.18
N ALA A 7 -8.70 -17.58 1.94
CA ALA A 7 -9.95 -17.06 1.42
C ALA A 7 -11.07 -18.11 1.38
N ARG A 8 -10.75 -19.35 0.98
CA ARG A 8 -11.70 -20.48 0.97
C ARG A 8 -12.14 -20.88 2.37
N ILE A 9 -11.20 -21.03 3.30
CA ILE A 9 -11.48 -21.38 4.70
C ILE A 9 -12.42 -20.35 5.33
N ASN A 10 -12.15 -19.07 5.09
CA ASN A 10 -12.94 -17.96 5.66
C ASN A 10 -14.16 -17.58 4.81
N LYS A 11 -14.44 -18.27 3.69
CA LYS A 11 -15.57 -18.00 2.77
C LYS A 11 -15.65 -16.54 2.31
N VAL A 12 -14.49 -15.91 2.09
CA VAL A 12 -14.40 -14.52 1.62
C VAL A 12 -14.08 -14.46 0.12
N LYS A 13 -14.68 -13.49 -0.57
CA LYS A 13 -14.46 -13.26 -2.00
C LYS A 13 -13.17 -12.46 -2.20
N VAL A 14 -12.14 -13.11 -2.73
CA VAL A 14 -10.85 -12.49 -3.03
C VAL A 14 -10.40 -12.87 -4.45
N GLU A 15 -9.99 -11.86 -5.23
CA GLU A 15 -9.36 -12.04 -6.54
C GLU A 15 -7.84 -11.85 -6.39
N TYR A 16 -7.05 -12.76 -6.96
CA TYR A 16 -5.59 -12.70 -6.90
C TYR A 16 -5.02 -12.51 -8.30
N LEU A 17 -4.25 -11.44 -8.48
CA LEU A 17 -3.51 -11.15 -9.71
C LEU A 17 -2.03 -11.52 -9.49
N PRO A 18 -1.53 -12.63 -10.06
CA PRO A 18 -0.12 -13.00 -9.94
C PRO A 18 0.75 -12.13 -10.87
N GLY A 19 1.95 -11.78 -10.39
CA GLY A 19 2.92 -11.00 -11.14
C GLY A 19 3.62 -9.97 -10.25
N THR A 20 4.45 -9.14 -10.85
CA THR A 20 4.96 -7.93 -10.19
C THR A 20 3.83 -6.94 -9.97
N VAL A 21 3.96 -6.06 -8.97
CA VAL A 21 2.88 -5.18 -8.53
C VAL A 21 2.48 -4.24 -9.66
N GLU A 22 3.44 -3.61 -10.32
CA GLU A 22 3.22 -2.70 -11.45
C GLU A 22 2.52 -3.40 -12.63
N THR A 23 2.89 -4.64 -12.94
CA THR A 23 2.23 -5.42 -14.01
C THR A 23 0.79 -5.80 -13.65
N ALA A 24 0.53 -6.13 -12.38
CA ALA A 24 -0.80 -6.45 -11.89
C ALA A 24 -1.70 -5.20 -11.87
N LEU A 25 -1.19 -4.06 -11.39
CA LEU A 25 -1.94 -2.81 -11.30
C LEU A 25 -2.35 -2.23 -12.66
N ARG A 26 -1.56 -2.46 -13.72
CA ARG A 26 -1.93 -2.08 -15.10
C ARG A 26 -3.20 -2.77 -15.60
N GLN A 27 -3.52 -3.95 -15.07
CA GLN A 27 -4.73 -4.69 -15.42
C GLN A 27 -5.97 -4.16 -14.68
N VAL A 28 -5.76 -3.33 -13.66
CA VAL A 28 -6.84 -2.75 -12.85
C VAL A 28 -7.42 -1.53 -13.57
N ARG A 29 -8.74 -1.51 -13.70
CA ARG A 29 -9.48 -0.35 -14.25
C ARG A 29 -9.55 0.78 -13.23
N ILE A 30 -9.40 2.01 -13.71
CA ILE A 30 -9.60 3.23 -12.90
C ILE A 30 -11.03 3.23 -12.34
N GLY A 31 -11.19 3.64 -11.08
CA GLY A 31 -12.49 3.68 -10.41
C GLY A 31 -13.05 2.32 -9.97
N ARG A 32 -12.35 1.21 -10.24
CA ARG A 32 -12.79 -0.13 -9.80
C ARG A 32 -12.72 -0.31 -8.28
N HIS A 33 -11.75 0.33 -7.63
CA HIS A 33 -11.52 0.21 -6.19
C HIS A 33 -11.43 1.61 -5.58
N SER A 34 -12.18 1.85 -4.50
CA SER A 34 -12.18 3.13 -3.77
C SER A 34 -11.07 3.22 -2.72
N ALA A 35 -10.43 2.10 -2.39
CA ALA A 35 -9.37 2.04 -1.39
C ALA A 35 -8.26 1.07 -1.79
N ALA A 36 -7.04 1.34 -1.30
CA ALA A 36 -5.90 0.45 -1.40
C ALA A 36 -5.11 0.40 -0.08
N VAL A 37 -4.43 -0.73 0.14
CA VAL A 37 -3.52 -0.95 1.26
C VAL A 37 -2.17 -1.39 0.69
N LEU A 38 -1.09 -0.76 1.13
CA LEU A 38 0.29 -1.07 0.75
C LEU A 38 1.03 -1.55 2.00
N ASP A 39 1.74 -2.66 1.86
CA ASP A 39 2.65 -3.21 2.87
C ASP A 39 3.90 -3.76 2.14
N PRO A 40 4.79 -2.88 1.66
CA PRO A 40 5.97 -3.28 0.89
C PRO A 40 7.12 -3.72 1.81
N PRO A 41 8.16 -4.38 1.25
CA PRO A 41 9.38 -4.66 1.99
C PRO A 41 10.11 -3.37 2.39
N ARG A 42 11.20 -3.48 3.17
CA ARG A 42 12.02 -2.35 3.66
C ARG A 42 12.48 -1.37 2.56
N ALA A 43 12.66 -1.84 1.32
CA ALA A 43 13.02 -0.99 0.18
C ALA A 43 11.93 0.03 -0.22
N GLY A 44 10.70 -0.12 0.30
CA GLY A 44 9.52 0.64 -0.10
C GLY A 44 8.89 0.08 -1.37
N CYS A 45 8.00 0.86 -1.98
CA CYS A 45 7.41 0.50 -3.27
C CYS A 45 8.38 0.83 -4.43
N GLU A 46 8.34 -0.01 -5.46
CA GLU A 46 8.98 0.34 -6.73
C GLU A 46 8.34 1.61 -7.33
N PRO A 47 9.12 2.51 -7.95
CA PRO A 47 8.60 3.75 -8.52
C PRO A 47 7.44 3.54 -9.49
N GLU A 48 7.51 2.50 -10.32
CA GLU A 48 6.47 2.14 -11.29
C GLU A 48 5.18 1.70 -10.59
N ALA A 49 5.27 0.99 -9.47
CA ALA A 49 4.10 0.60 -8.69
C ALA A 49 3.42 1.82 -8.07
N LEU A 50 4.19 2.78 -7.52
CA LEU A 50 3.66 4.04 -7.01
C LEU A 50 2.97 4.85 -8.12
N ALA A 51 3.57 4.92 -9.31
CA ALA A 51 2.99 5.61 -10.45
C ALA A 51 1.63 4.98 -10.85
N GLU A 52 1.52 3.65 -10.85
CA GLU A 52 0.26 2.96 -11.11
C GLU A 52 -0.79 3.21 -10.01
N ILE A 53 -0.40 3.26 -8.73
CA ILE A 53 -1.31 3.62 -7.62
C ILE A 53 -1.83 5.05 -7.80
N ILE A 54 -0.95 5.98 -8.19
CA ILE A 54 -1.32 7.38 -8.47
C ILE A 54 -2.28 7.45 -9.66
N ARG A 55 -2.04 6.69 -10.72
CA ARG A 55 -2.92 6.60 -11.91
C ARG A 55 -4.29 6.03 -11.55
N LEU A 56 -4.34 4.98 -10.72
CA LEU A 56 -5.58 4.36 -10.29
C LEU A 56 -6.39 5.25 -9.37
N GLY A 57 -5.71 6.07 -8.56
CA GLY A 57 -6.29 7.13 -7.76
C GLY A 57 -7.40 6.68 -6.79
N PRO A 58 -7.20 5.65 -5.96
CA PRO A 58 -8.20 5.29 -4.93
C PRO A 58 -8.46 6.48 -3.99
N ASP A 59 -9.70 6.64 -3.52
CA ASP A 59 -10.11 7.72 -2.62
C ASP A 59 -9.34 7.67 -1.28
N ARG A 60 -9.02 6.47 -0.80
CA ARG A 60 -8.24 6.22 0.42
C ARG A 60 -7.07 5.27 0.17
N LEU A 61 -5.92 5.61 0.71
CA LEU A 61 -4.72 4.79 0.64
C LEU A 61 -4.16 4.62 2.05
N VAL A 62 -4.00 3.38 2.50
CA VAL A 62 -3.25 3.06 3.73
C VAL A 62 -1.89 2.54 3.32
N TYR A 63 -0.83 3.18 3.81
CA TYR A 63 0.54 2.75 3.61
C TYR A 63 1.10 2.28 4.96
N ILE A 64 1.51 1.02 5.03
CA ILE A 64 2.16 0.38 6.18
C ILE A 64 3.66 0.25 5.85
N SER A 65 4.54 0.55 6.79
CA SER A 65 5.99 0.43 6.56
C SER A 65 6.78 0.24 7.85
N CYS A 66 7.73 -0.69 7.78
CA CYS A 66 8.76 -0.97 8.78
C CYS A 66 10.06 -0.16 8.62
N GLU A 67 10.16 0.70 7.60
CA GLU A 67 11.36 1.50 7.29
C GLU A 67 10.99 2.99 7.09
N PRO A 68 11.18 3.85 8.10
CA PRO A 68 10.76 5.25 8.05
C PRO A 68 11.35 6.03 6.86
N SER A 69 12.58 5.71 6.45
CA SER A 69 13.30 6.44 5.40
C SER A 69 12.67 6.25 4.03
N THR A 70 12.36 5.00 3.65
CA THR A 70 11.71 4.68 2.37
C THR A 70 10.22 5.03 2.41
N HIS A 71 9.57 4.91 3.58
CA HIS A 71 8.20 5.40 3.75
C HIS A 71 8.09 6.90 3.47
N ALA A 72 8.99 7.73 4.01
CA ALA A 72 9.00 9.17 3.77
C ALA A 72 9.23 9.52 2.28
N ARG A 73 10.13 8.81 1.60
CA ARG A 73 10.36 8.94 0.15
C ARG A 73 9.08 8.69 -0.65
N ASP A 74 8.40 7.59 -0.34
CA ASP A 74 7.22 7.14 -1.09
C ASP A 74 6.00 8.04 -0.80
N LEU A 75 5.83 8.48 0.45
CA LEU A 75 4.82 9.48 0.82
C LEU A 75 5.04 10.83 0.10
N ALA A 76 6.30 11.23 -0.12
CA ALA A 76 6.60 12.43 -0.91
C ALA A 76 6.21 12.25 -2.39
N ALA A 77 6.38 11.06 -2.96
CA ALA A 77 5.92 10.77 -4.31
C ALA A 77 4.38 10.76 -4.40
N LEU A 78 3.71 10.11 -3.45
CA LEU A 78 2.25 10.05 -3.37
C LEU A 78 1.62 11.44 -3.19
N THR A 79 2.21 12.29 -2.34
CA THR A 79 1.70 13.65 -2.14
C THR A 79 1.86 14.53 -3.37
N ARG A 80 2.99 14.45 -4.08
CA ARG A 80 3.15 15.08 -5.41
C ARG A 80 2.15 14.53 -6.44
N GLY A 81 1.74 13.27 -6.29
CA GLY A 81 0.74 12.59 -7.12
C GLY A 81 -0.73 12.94 -6.79
N GLY A 82 -0.98 13.93 -5.93
CA GLY A 82 -2.34 14.39 -5.59
C GLY A 82 -2.99 13.67 -4.40
N PHE A 83 -2.21 12.96 -3.58
CA PHE A 83 -2.67 12.50 -2.28
C PHE A 83 -2.35 13.51 -1.18
N ARG A 84 -3.11 13.48 -0.10
CA ARG A 84 -2.84 14.23 1.13
C ARG A 84 -2.78 13.26 2.30
N ILE A 85 -1.78 13.44 3.17
CA ILE A 85 -1.70 12.70 4.44
C ILE A 85 -2.82 13.19 5.36
N GLU A 86 -3.68 12.26 5.77
CA GLU A 86 -4.81 12.51 6.67
C GLU A 86 -4.44 12.17 8.12
N ARG A 87 -3.79 11.02 8.34
CA ARG A 87 -3.37 10.55 9.67
C ARG A 87 -2.09 9.72 9.57
N ALA A 88 -1.34 9.67 10.66
CA ALA A 88 -0.22 8.77 10.85
C ALA A 88 -0.30 8.15 12.24
N ALA A 89 0.16 6.91 12.36
CA ALA A 89 0.31 6.19 13.62
C ALA A 89 1.60 5.38 13.60
N ILE A 90 2.18 5.18 14.78
CA ILE A 90 3.31 4.28 15.00
C ILE A 90 2.80 3.07 15.78
N VAL A 91 3.26 1.88 15.40
CA VAL A 91 2.95 0.62 16.08
C VAL A 91 4.26 0.00 16.55
N ASP A 92 4.38 -0.26 17.84
CA ASP A 92 5.51 -1.00 18.39
C ASP A 92 5.28 -2.50 18.20
N MET A 93 5.58 -3.01 17.00
CA MET A 93 5.51 -4.45 16.70
C MET A 93 6.70 -5.23 17.27
N PHE A 94 7.81 -4.54 17.58
CA PHE A 94 9.07 -5.16 17.99
C PHE A 94 9.66 -4.41 19.20
N PRO A 95 9.05 -4.56 20.39
CA PRO A 95 9.51 -3.87 21.60
C PRO A 95 10.98 -4.18 21.90
N HIS A 96 11.68 -3.19 22.44
CA HIS A 96 13.11 -3.26 22.75
C HIS A 96 14.04 -3.45 21.54
N THR A 97 13.56 -3.14 20.34
CA THR A 97 14.39 -3.06 19.13
C THR A 97 14.40 -1.64 18.56
N TYR A 98 15.22 -1.41 17.54
CA TYR A 98 15.22 -0.15 16.80
C TYR A 98 14.13 -0.09 15.72
N HIS A 99 13.41 -1.19 15.49
CA HIS A 99 12.41 -1.27 14.42
C HIS A 99 11.19 -0.43 14.76
N ILE A 100 10.68 0.30 13.77
CA ILE A 100 9.50 1.14 13.88
C ILE A 100 8.54 0.75 12.78
N GLU A 101 7.35 0.28 13.16
CA GLU A 101 6.24 0.12 12.22
C GLU A 101 5.43 1.41 12.18
N SER A 102 5.10 1.87 11.00
CA SER A 102 4.36 3.11 10.78
C SER A 102 3.23 2.89 9.80
N VAL A 103 2.08 3.50 10.10
CA VAL A 103 0.88 3.42 9.27
C VAL A 103 0.42 4.82 8.93
N VAL A 104 0.29 5.12 7.64
CA VAL A 104 -0.15 6.42 7.15
C VAL A 104 -1.41 6.26 6.32
N LEU A 105 -2.45 6.99 6.70
CA LEU A 105 -3.66 7.13 5.91
C LEU A 105 -3.51 8.38 5.02
N LEU A 106 -3.65 8.17 3.72
CA LEU A 106 -3.73 9.22 2.72
C LEU A 106 -5.13 9.25 2.09
N LYS A 107 -5.55 10.45 1.67
CA LYS A 107 -6.79 10.69 0.94
C LYS A 107 -6.47 11.35 -0.40
N ARG A 108 -7.18 10.96 -1.47
CA ARG A 108 -7.09 11.66 -2.75
C ARG A 108 -7.65 13.08 -2.60
N SER A 109 -6.90 14.07 -3.09
CA SER A 109 -7.32 15.49 -3.15
C SER A 109 -7.95 15.83 -4.48
#